data_AF-A0A1V2Q0W8-F1
#
_entry.id   AF-A0A1V2Q0W8-F1
#
_cell.length_a   1.000
_cell.length_b   1.000
_cell.length_c   1.000
_cell.angle_alpha   90.00
_cell.angle_beta   90.00
_cell.angle_gamma   90.00
#
_symmetry.space_group_name_H-M   'P 1'
#
loop_
_entity.id
_entity.type
_entity.pdbx_description
1 polymer ?
#
loop_
_entity_poly.entity_id
_entity_poly.type
_entity_poly.pdbx_seq_one_letter_code
_entity_poly.pdbx_strand_id
1 'polypeptide(L)'
;MVLRIFPWVRHLPEAGREEFVVKLVEAMRSTAELDTNVPVATVIAVWKNTADIYADPELLAILTGPTEGDFGPVPMPVVEEE
;
A
#
# COMPACT_ATOMS: atom_id res chain seq x y z
N MET A 1 -1.99 16.69 12.76
CA MET A 1 -3.01 17.45 11.98
C MET A 1 -3.21 16.91 10.57
N VAL A 2 -2.16 16.39 9.91
CA VAL A 2 -2.17 15.90 8.51
C VAL A 2 -3.18 14.78 8.23
N LEU A 3 -3.46 13.86 9.15
CA LEU A 3 -4.39 12.75 8.85
C LEU A 3 -5.84 13.19 8.58
N ARG A 4 -6.25 14.37 9.04
CA ARG A 4 -7.63 14.88 8.85
C ARG A 4 -7.98 15.16 7.39
N ILE A 5 -7.00 15.37 6.52
CA ILE A 5 -7.23 15.58 5.08
C ILE A 5 -7.38 14.27 4.30
N PHE A 6 -7.20 13.11 4.96
CA PHE A 6 -7.34 11.78 4.37
C PHE A 6 -8.44 10.99 5.08
N PRO A 7 -9.73 11.17 4.71
CA PRO A 7 -10.85 10.54 5.40
C PRO A 7 -10.77 9.01 5.48
N TRP A 8 -10.15 8.38 4.48
CA TRP A 8 -9.97 6.93 4.40
C TRP A 8 -9.05 6.35 5.50
N VAL A 9 -8.17 7.16 6.11
CA VAL A 9 -7.23 6.72 7.17
C VAL A 9 -7.95 6.15 8.39
N ARG A 10 -9.21 6.53 8.62
CA ARG A 10 -10.03 5.97 9.70
C ARG A 10 -10.21 4.45 9.61
N HIS A 11 -10.15 3.89 8.40
CA HIS A 11 -10.31 2.46 8.14
C HIS A 11 -9.03 1.66 8.43
N LEU A 12 -7.86 2.30 8.44
CA LEU A 12 -6.61 1.63 8.78
C LEU A 12 -6.59 1.19 10.25
N PRO A 13 -5.95 0.04 10.56
CA PRO A 13 -5.59 -0.32 11.93
C PRO A 13 -4.57 0.69 12.49
N GLU A 14 -4.45 0.76 13.81
CA GLU A 14 -3.56 1.72 14.50
C GLU A 14 -2.12 1.66 13.97
N ALA A 15 -1.53 0.47 13.90
CA ALA A 15 -0.19 0.27 13.35
C ALA A 15 -0.07 0.78 11.89
N GLY A 16 -1.10 0.57 11.07
CA GLY A 16 -1.11 1.06 9.69
C GLY A 16 -1.17 2.59 9.59
N ARG A 17 -1.81 3.27 10.54
CA ARG A 17 -1.83 4.75 10.59
C ARG A 17 -0.45 5.31 10.92
N GLU A 18 0.25 4.68 11.85
CA GLU A 18 1.62 5.07 12.23
C GLU A 18 2.59 4.88 11.06
N GLU A 19 2.52 3.71 10.41
CA GLU A 19 3.37 3.40 9.26
C GLU A 19 3.10 4.34 8.07
N PHE A 20 1.83 4.66 7.79
CA PHE A 20 1.48 5.64 6.76
C PHE A 20 2.13 7.00 7.01
N VAL A 21 2.14 7.50 8.25
CA VAL A 21 2.76 8.80 8.59
C VAL A 21 4.26 8.75 8.32
N VAL A 22 4.93 7.67 8.74
CA VAL A 22 6.38 7.49 8.51
C VAL A 22 6.68 7.50 7.01
N LYS A 23 5.96 6.68 6.22
CA LYS A 23 6.16 6.57 4.77
C LYS A 23 5.85 7.88 4.04
N LEU A 24 4.85 8.62 4.50
CA LEU A 24 4.51 9.92 3.91
C LEU A 24 5.63 10.95 4.13
N VAL A 25 6.21 11.00 5.35
CA VAL A 25 7.33 11.90 5.65
C VAL A 25 8.59 11.49 4.89
N GLU A 26 8.88 10.20 4.78
CA GLU A 26 9.99 9.69 3.94
C GLU A 26 9.83 10.10 2.48
N ALA A 27 8.62 9.94 1.91
CA ALA A 27 8.34 10.35 0.55
C ALA A 27 8.53 11.86 0.35
N MET A 28 8.01 12.70 1.25
CA MET A 28 8.18 14.16 1.18
C MET A 28 9.67 14.57 1.20
N ARG A 29 10.51 13.87 1.96
CA ARG A 29 11.96 14.12 1.96
C ARG A 29 12.59 13.73 0.62
N SER A 30 12.20 12.58 0.07
CA SER A 30 12.67 12.15 -1.26
C SER A 30 12.22 13.08 -2.40
N THR A 31 11.05 13.70 -2.29
CA THR A 31 10.61 14.70 -3.29
C THR A 31 11.53 15.93 -3.35
N ALA A 32 12.12 16.31 -2.22
CA ALA A 32 13.09 17.41 -2.18
C ALA A 32 14.43 17.05 -2.86
N GLU A 33 14.75 15.76 -2.92
CA GLU A 33 15.97 15.25 -3.58
C GLU A 33 15.77 15.06 -5.09
N LEU A 34 14.56 14.73 -5.53
CA LEU A 34 14.24 14.34 -6.90
C LEU A 34 13.51 15.44 -7.72
N ASP A 35 13.19 16.58 -7.10
CA ASP A 35 12.36 17.66 -7.68
C ASP A 35 11.07 17.15 -8.36
N THR A 36 10.44 16.15 -7.74
CA THR A 36 9.20 15.54 -8.23
C THR A 36 8.28 15.17 -7.08
N ASN A 37 6.96 15.31 -7.27
CA ASN A 37 5.95 14.94 -6.29
C ASN A 37 5.50 13.46 -6.39
N VAL A 38 6.07 12.70 -7.33
CA VAL A 38 5.67 11.31 -7.60
C VAL A 38 5.74 10.42 -6.35
N PRO A 39 6.83 10.42 -5.54
CA PRO A 39 6.89 9.62 -4.32
C PRO A 39 5.72 9.83 -3.36
N VAL A 40 5.32 11.09 -3.14
CA VAL A 40 4.22 11.43 -2.22
C VAL A 40 2.88 10.95 -2.78
N ALA A 41 2.62 11.19 -4.07
CA ALA A 41 1.40 10.74 -4.72
C ALA A 41 1.26 9.20 -4.67
N THR A 42 2.37 8.48 -4.90
CA THR A 42 2.41 7.01 -4.82
C THR A 42 2.08 6.51 -3.42
N VAL A 43 2.70 7.08 -2.38
CA VAL A 43 2.41 6.68 -0.98
C VAL A 43 0.94 6.90 -0.64
N ILE A 44 0.36 8.03 -1.02
CA ILE A 44 -1.07 8.31 -0.78
C ILE A 44 -1.97 7.29 -1.51
N ALA A 45 -1.67 6.97 -2.77
CA ALA A 45 -2.48 6.05 -3.56
C ALA A 45 -2.43 4.61 -3.01
N VAL A 46 -1.24 4.12 -2.68
CA VAL A 46 -1.06 2.76 -2.15
C VAL A 46 -1.75 2.61 -0.79
N TRP A 47 -1.59 3.57 0.11
CA TRP A 47 -2.22 3.50 1.44
C TRP A 47 -3.74 3.67 1.40
N LYS A 48 -4.27 4.41 0.42
CA LYS A 48 -5.71 4.44 0.16
C LYS A 48 -6.23 3.05 -0.22
N ASN A 49 -5.55 2.33 -1.12
CA ASN A 49 -5.94 0.96 -1.49
C ASN A 49 -5.92 0.02 -0.26
N THR A 50 -4.91 0.13 0.60
CA THR A 50 -4.86 -0.62 1.87
C THR A 50 -6.06 -0.29 2.75
N ALA A 51 -6.42 0.99 2.88
CA ALA A 51 -7.58 1.41 3.66
C ALA A 51 -8.91 0.91 3.07
N ASP A 52 -9.02 0.85 1.74
CA ASP A 52 -10.19 0.29 1.06
C ASP A 52 -10.37 -1.21 1.38
N ILE A 53 -9.27 -1.98 1.50
CA ILE A 53 -9.32 -3.37 1.98
C ILE A 53 -9.84 -3.45 3.41
N TYR A 54 -9.30 -2.64 4.33
CA TYR A 54 -9.77 -2.66 5.72
C TYR A 54 -11.20 -2.11 5.90
N ALA A 55 -11.70 -1.34 4.95
CA ALA A 55 -13.08 -0.84 4.96
C ALA A 55 -14.11 -1.93 4.61
N ASP A 56 -13.67 -3.01 3.96
CA ASP A 56 -14.50 -4.15 3.55
C ASP A 56 -14.10 -5.41 4.34
N PRO A 57 -14.86 -5.77 5.40
CA PRO A 57 -14.56 -6.94 6.21
C PRO A 57 -14.61 -8.27 5.45
N GLU A 58 -15.45 -8.37 4.41
CA GLU A 58 -15.54 -9.59 3.59
C GLU A 58 -14.28 -9.74 2.73
N LEU A 59 -13.88 -8.67 2.05
CA LEU A 59 -12.63 -8.66 1.28
C LEU A 59 -11.42 -8.90 2.17
N LEU A 60 -11.36 -8.27 3.34
CA LEU A 60 -10.29 -8.49 4.32
C LEU A 60 -10.22 -9.96 4.75
N ALA A 61 -11.36 -10.59 5.03
CA ALA A 61 -11.41 -12.00 5.41
C ALA A 61 -10.93 -12.91 4.27
N ILE A 62 -11.30 -12.62 3.02
CA ILE A 62 -10.82 -13.35 1.85
C ILE A 62 -9.30 -13.22 1.69
N LEU A 63 -8.77 -12.00 1.80
CA LEU A 63 -7.34 -11.72 1.57
C LEU A 63 -6.44 -12.20 2.71
N THR A 64 -6.95 -12.26 3.93
CA THR A 64 -6.21 -12.74 5.12
C THR A 64 -6.49 -14.21 5.43
N GLY A 65 -7.42 -14.83 4.70
CA GLY A 65 -7.78 -16.23 4.86
C GLY A 65 -6.67 -17.19 4.45
N PRO A 66 -6.73 -18.45 4.91
CA PRO A 66 -5.79 -19.47 4.48
C PRO A 66 -5.90 -19.68 2.97
N THR A 67 -4.76 -19.75 2.30
CA THR A 67 -4.68 -20.19 0.91
C THR A 67 -4.67 -21.72 0.86
N GLU A 68 -5.55 -22.32 0.07
CA GLU A 68 -5.61 -23.78 -0.08
C GLU A 68 -4.90 -24.23 -1.36
N GLY A 69 -3.97 -25.19 -1.22
CA GLY A 69 -3.30 -25.85 -2.35
C GLY A 69 -1.85 -25.40 -2.61
N ASP A 70 -1.20 -26.10 -3.54
CA ASP A 70 0.21 -25.91 -3.94
C ASP A 70 0.39 -24.82 -5.03
N PHE A 71 -0.71 -24.25 -5.55
CA PHE A 71 -0.74 -23.27 -6.66
C PHE A 71 0.02 -23.64 -7.94
N GLY A 72 0.58 -24.85 -7.99
CA GLY A 72 1.37 -25.36 -9.11
C GLY A 72 2.78 -24.75 -9.16
N PRO A 73 3.65 -25.32 -10.02
CA PRO A 73 5.00 -24.82 -10.21
C PRO A 73 4.99 -23.44 -10.88
N VAL A 74 5.79 -22.50 -10.36
CA VAL A 74 6.03 -21.19 -10.99
C VAL A 74 6.91 -21.41 -12.23
N PRO A 75 6.46 -21.06 -13.45
CA PRO A 75 7.26 -21.19 -14.65
C PRO A 75 8.49 -20.27 -14.59
N MET A 76 9.61 -20.70 -15.18
CA MET A 76 10.79 -19.84 -15.27
C MET A 76 10.46 -18.59 -16.11
N PRO A 77 10.99 -17.41 -15.72
CA PRO A 77 10.83 -16.20 -16.52
C PRO A 77 11.41 -16.44 -17.91
N VAL A 78 10.64 -16.11 -18.94
CA VAL A 78 11.14 -16.11 -20.31
C VAL A 78 12.07 -14.90 -20.47
N VAL A 79 13.35 -15.16 -20.70
CA VAL A 79 14.26 -14.14 -21.22
C VAL A 79 14.03 -14.07 -22.73
N GLU A 80 13.43 -12.98 -23.20
CA GLU A 80 13.43 -12.68 -24.63
C GLU A 80 14.88 -12.30 -25.00
N GLU A 81 15.55 -13.15 -25.78
CA GLU A 81 16.86 -12.82 -26.33
C GLU A 81 16.67 -11.79 -27.46
N GLU A 82 17.10 -10.55 -27.23
CA GLU A 82 17.21 -9.49 -28.26
C GLU A 82 18.44 -9.69 -29.17
#